data_AF-A0A0F8X7A7-F1
#
_entry.id   AF-A0A0F8X7A7-F1
#
_cell.length_a   1.000
_cell.length_b   1.000
_cell.length_c   1.000
_cell.angle_alpha   90.00
_cell.angle_beta   90.00
_cell.angle_gamma   90.00
#
_symmetry.space_group_name_H-M   'P 1'
#
loop_
_entity.id
_entity.type
_entity.pdbx_description
1 polymer ?
#
loop_
_entity_poly.entity_id
_entity_poly.type
_entity_poly.pdbx_seq_one_letter_code
_entity_poly.pdbx_strand_id
1 'polypeptide(L)'
;MNVKLGRSLLGVLVALGACCTPAAVMQPPASEVGAVSDYNRSEWGRWRDQDGDCQDPRQEVLITESLEAPTLDEKGCKVLLGRWLCQLTGVTFSDPRLLDIDHIVPLREAHYSGGQTYGQGVIEKA
;
A
#
# COMPACT_ATOMS: atom_id res chain seq x y z
N MET A 1 80.46 -5.50 -44.81
CA MET A 1 80.65 -6.45 -43.70
C MET A 1 79.48 -6.33 -42.74
N ASN A 2 78.97 -7.49 -42.33
CA ASN A 2 77.97 -7.77 -41.27
C ASN A 2 76.48 -7.69 -41.59
N VAL A 3 75.86 -8.86 -41.43
CA VAL A 3 74.46 -9.30 -41.56
C VAL A 3 73.89 -9.48 -40.15
N LYS A 4 72.59 -9.19 -39.94
CA LYS A 4 71.62 -9.83 -39.00
C LYS A 4 70.33 -9.00 -39.01
N LEU A 5 69.23 -9.39 -39.67
CA LEU A 5 68.17 -10.34 -39.28
C LEU A 5 67.50 -10.06 -37.92
N GLY A 6 66.21 -9.68 -37.96
CA GLY A 6 65.32 -9.61 -36.79
C GLY A 6 63.84 -9.43 -37.20
N ARG A 7 63.05 -10.50 -37.07
CA ARG A 7 61.60 -10.63 -37.37
C ARG A 7 60.73 -10.09 -36.22
N SER A 8 59.50 -9.68 -36.52
CA SER A 8 58.21 -10.10 -35.88
C SER A 8 57.13 -9.06 -36.23
N LEU A 9 56.08 -9.33 -37.02
CA LEU A 9 54.83 -10.08 -36.75
C LEU A 9 53.98 -9.57 -35.56
N LEU A 10 52.69 -9.38 -35.86
CA LEU A 10 51.51 -9.07 -35.01
C LEU A 10 51.41 -7.60 -34.55
N GLY A 11 50.26 -6.92 -34.65
CA GLY A 11 48.92 -7.36 -35.01
C GLY A 11 48.00 -6.17 -35.23
N VAL A 12 47.01 -6.39 -36.10
CA VAL A 12 45.85 -5.54 -36.30
C VAL A 12 45.01 -5.60 -35.02
N LEU A 13 44.78 -4.47 -34.36
CA LEU A 13 43.74 -4.37 -33.33
C LEU A 13 42.61 -3.48 -33.86
N VAL A 14 41.62 -4.13 -34.46
CA VAL A 14 40.30 -3.53 -34.66
C VAL A 14 39.61 -3.54 -33.32
N ALA A 15 39.54 -2.39 -32.65
CA ALA A 15 38.65 -2.20 -31.51
C ALA A 15 37.23 -1.91 -32.03
N LEU A 16 36.51 -2.98 -32.41
CA LEU A 16 35.05 -3.02 -32.37
C LEU A 16 34.63 -3.09 -30.89
N GLY A 17 33.97 -2.07 -30.37
CA GLY A 17 33.50 -2.14 -28.99
C GLY A 17 32.93 -0.87 -28.38
N ALA A 18 31.88 -0.30 -28.99
CA ALA A 18 31.04 0.69 -28.31
C ALA A 18 29.64 0.74 -28.94
N CYS A 19 28.67 0.05 -28.34
CA CYS A 19 27.25 0.47 -28.43
C CYS A 19 26.32 -0.16 -27.37
N CYS A 20 26.77 -1.14 -26.58
CA CYS A 20 25.94 -1.74 -25.54
C CYS A 20 26.44 -1.37 -24.14
N THR A 21 26.27 -0.10 -23.77
CA THR A 21 26.08 0.21 -22.34
C THR A 21 24.70 -0.34 -21.97
N PRO A 22 24.56 -1.26 -21.00
CA PRO A 22 23.25 -1.53 -20.45
C PRO A 22 22.72 -0.20 -19.90
N ALA A 23 21.47 0.14 -20.23
CA ALA A 23 20.78 1.21 -19.55
C ALA A 23 20.86 0.89 -18.06
N ALA A 24 21.62 1.69 -17.30
CA ALA A 24 21.55 1.65 -15.87
C ALA A 24 20.08 1.89 -15.53
N VAL A 25 19.42 0.86 -14.99
CA VAL A 25 18.12 1.05 -14.35
C VAL A 25 18.38 2.11 -13.29
N MET A 26 17.85 3.31 -13.50
CA MET A 26 17.94 4.40 -12.56
C MET A 26 17.04 4.02 -11.39
N GLN A 27 17.57 3.17 -10.50
CA GLN A 27 16.96 2.89 -9.22
C GLN A 27 16.85 4.27 -8.54
N PRO A 28 15.64 4.75 -8.20
CA PRO A 28 15.55 5.96 -7.40
C PRO A 28 16.41 5.76 -6.14
N PRO A 29 17.12 6.80 -5.66
CA PRO A 29 17.84 6.68 -4.40
C PRO A 29 16.83 6.17 -3.38
N ALA A 30 17.19 5.10 -2.66
CA ALA A 30 16.39 4.62 -1.55
C ALA A 30 16.13 5.85 -0.67
N SER A 31 14.88 6.32 -0.64
CA SER A 31 14.49 7.42 0.23
C SER A 31 15.02 7.07 1.60
N GLU A 32 15.75 8.00 2.23
CA GLU A 32 16.18 7.79 3.60
C GLU A 32 14.94 7.44 4.40
N VAL A 33 14.84 6.18 4.81
CA VAL A 33 13.78 5.71 5.68
C VAL A 33 14.10 6.39 7.00
N GLY A 34 13.58 7.61 7.19
CA GLY A 34 13.62 8.28 8.48
C GLY A 34 13.17 7.27 9.53
N ALA A 35 13.87 7.21 10.66
CA ALA A 35 13.72 6.14 11.64
C ALA A 35 12.25 5.77 11.85
N VAL A 36 11.85 4.60 11.36
CA VAL A 36 10.48 4.11 11.51
C VAL A 36 10.36 3.48 12.89
N SER A 37 9.39 3.94 13.67
CA SER A 37 9.11 3.34 14.97
C SER A 37 8.61 1.91 14.78
N ASP A 38 8.70 1.10 15.83
CA ASP A 38 8.10 -0.22 15.81
C ASP A 38 6.57 -0.13 15.71
N TYR A 39 5.97 -1.01 14.91
CA TYR A 39 4.53 -1.08 14.77
C TYR A 39 3.86 -1.48 16.10
N ASN A 40 2.92 -0.64 16.55
CA ASN A 40 2.03 -0.94 17.68
C ASN A 40 0.55 -0.88 17.25
N ARG A 41 -0.19 -1.99 17.41
CA ARG A 41 -1.59 -2.09 17.01
C ARG A 41 -2.50 -1.06 17.68
N SER A 42 -2.19 -0.66 18.92
CA SER A 42 -3.03 0.27 19.68
C SER A 42 -3.02 1.69 19.12
N GLU A 43 -2.00 2.09 18.36
CA GLU A 43 -1.87 3.43 17.77
C GLU A 43 -2.91 3.68 16.66
N TRP A 44 -3.42 2.62 16.04
CA TRP A 44 -4.35 2.68 14.92
C TRP A 44 -5.84 2.72 15.33
N GLY A 45 -6.11 2.83 16.64
CA GLY A 45 -7.45 3.08 17.17
C GLY A 45 -8.51 2.01 16.87
N ARG A 46 -9.77 2.43 17.04
CA ARG A 46 -11.00 1.68 16.76
C ARG A 46 -11.95 2.59 15.98
N TRP A 47 -13.05 2.04 15.50
CA TRP A 47 -14.17 2.82 14.94
C TRP A 47 -14.54 3.95 15.92
N ARG A 48 -14.58 5.18 15.40
CA ARG A 48 -14.92 6.38 16.15
C ARG A 48 -16.04 7.08 15.41
N ASP A 49 -17.15 7.23 16.08
CA ASP A 49 -18.24 8.13 15.70
C ASP A 49 -17.72 9.58 15.81
N GLN A 50 -17.57 10.25 14.67
CA GLN A 50 -16.94 11.58 14.58
C GLN A 50 -17.96 12.72 14.66
N ASP A 51 -19.17 12.52 14.18
CA ASP A 51 -20.25 13.50 14.16
C ASP A 51 -21.26 13.33 15.31
N GLY A 52 -21.16 12.23 16.05
CA GLY A 52 -21.90 11.98 17.29
C GLY A 52 -23.33 11.54 17.05
N ASP A 53 -23.62 10.95 15.89
CA ASP A 53 -24.96 10.55 15.49
C ASP A 53 -25.37 9.14 15.94
N CYS A 54 -24.49 8.46 16.71
CA CYS A 54 -24.55 7.07 17.18
C CYS A 54 -24.12 5.98 16.19
N GLN A 55 -23.83 6.33 14.94
CA GLN A 55 -23.31 5.41 13.92
C GLN A 55 -21.81 5.62 13.77
N ASP A 56 -21.02 4.62 14.20
CA ASP A 56 -19.61 4.63 13.84
C ASP A 56 -19.42 4.33 12.33
N PRO A 57 -18.25 4.60 11.73
CA PRO A 57 -18.04 4.39 10.30
C PRO A 57 -18.30 2.97 9.82
N ARG A 58 -18.27 1.96 10.71
CA ARG A 58 -18.67 0.61 10.33
C ARG A 58 -20.18 0.53 10.07
N GLN A 59 -21.00 1.14 10.93
CA GLN A 59 -22.45 1.15 10.73
C GLN A 59 -22.82 1.92 9.45
N GLU A 60 -22.20 3.08 9.22
CA GLU A 60 -22.43 3.89 8.03
C GLU A 60 -22.12 3.12 6.73
N VAL A 61 -20.98 2.42 6.69
CA VAL A 61 -20.60 1.59 5.55
C VAL A 61 -21.55 0.41 5.38
N LEU A 62 -21.94 -0.27 6.46
CA LEU A 62 -22.92 -1.36 6.37
C LEU A 62 -24.26 -0.88 5.83
N ILE A 63 -24.69 0.33 6.18
CA ILE A 63 -25.93 0.92 5.67
C ILE A 63 -25.81 1.24 4.18
N THR A 64 -24.70 1.86 3.79
CA THR A 64 -24.48 2.39 2.44
C THR A 64 -24.20 1.29 1.41
N GLU A 65 -23.44 0.25 1.79
CA GLU A 65 -23.00 -0.84 0.89
C GLU A 65 -23.99 -2.01 0.82
N SER A 66 -25.11 -1.94 1.56
CA SER A 66 -26.14 -2.98 1.48
C SER A 66 -26.84 -2.92 0.13
N LEU A 67 -26.96 -4.08 -0.52
CA LEU A 67 -27.68 -4.26 -1.79
C LEU A 67 -29.21 -4.12 -1.64
N GLU A 68 -29.69 -4.14 -0.40
CA GLU A 68 -31.09 -3.92 -0.01
C GLU A 68 -31.15 -2.96 1.17
N ALA A 69 -32.34 -2.41 1.46
CA ALA A 69 -32.55 -1.64 2.68
C ALA A 69 -32.26 -2.51 3.92
N PRO A 70 -31.25 -2.15 4.75
CA PRO A 70 -30.91 -2.92 5.93
C PRO A 70 -31.95 -2.73 7.03
N THR A 71 -32.05 -3.72 7.92
CA THR A 71 -32.82 -3.60 9.15
C THR A 71 -31.93 -3.03 10.24
N LEU A 72 -32.35 -1.93 10.86
CA LEU A 72 -31.68 -1.31 11.98
C LEU A 72 -32.33 -1.71 13.32
N ASP A 73 -31.63 -1.47 14.42
CA ASP A 73 -32.20 -1.52 15.74
C ASP A 73 -33.24 -0.39 15.96
N GLU A 74 -33.97 -0.44 17.08
CA GLU A 74 -35.05 0.51 17.36
C GLU A 74 -34.57 1.97 17.43
N LYS A 75 -33.27 2.18 17.71
CA LYS A 75 -32.65 3.50 17.78
C LYS A 75 -32.13 3.99 16.43
N GLY A 76 -32.06 3.12 15.42
CA GLY A 76 -31.44 3.43 14.14
C GLY A 76 -29.91 3.54 14.20
N CYS A 77 -29.25 3.02 15.25
CA CYS A 77 -27.81 3.13 15.45
C CYS A 77 -27.04 1.91 14.94
N LYS A 78 -27.68 0.74 14.90
CA LYS A 78 -26.99 -0.52 14.62
C LYS A 78 -27.69 -1.33 13.55
N VAL A 79 -26.93 -1.79 12.57
CA VAL A 79 -27.40 -2.74 11.56
C VAL A 79 -27.57 -4.12 12.17
N LEU A 80 -28.79 -4.66 12.07
CA LEU A 80 -29.15 -6.00 12.51
C LEU A 80 -29.12 -7.01 11.37
N LEU A 81 -29.59 -6.62 10.18
CA LEU A 81 -29.67 -7.45 8.98
C LEU A 81 -29.49 -6.59 7.73
N GLY A 82 -29.07 -7.21 6.63
CA GLY A 82 -28.97 -6.57 5.32
C GLY A 82 -28.56 -7.58 4.26
N ARG A 83 -28.01 -7.11 3.14
CA ARG A 83 -27.50 -8.00 2.09
C ARG A 83 -26.24 -7.41 1.48
N TRP A 84 -25.09 -8.07 1.65
CA TRP A 84 -23.81 -7.57 1.13
C TRP A 84 -23.09 -8.64 0.33
N LEU A 85 -22.50 -8.25 -0.80
CA LEU A 85 -21.60 -9.09 -1.56
C LEU A 85 -20.16 -8.89 -1.08
N CYS A 86 -19.54 -9.91 -0.52
CA CYS A 86 -18.13 -9.86 -0.14
C CYS A 86 -17.25 -9.90 -1.40
N GLN A 87 -16.58 -8.80 -1.73
CA GLN A 87 -15.77 -8.69 -2.95
C GLN A 87 -14.58 -9.66 -2.98
N LEU A 88 -14.04 -10.04 -1.81
CA LEU A 88 -12.89 -10.95 -1.72
C LEU A 88 -13.27 -12.41 -1.94
N THR A 89 -14.47 -12.82 -1.52
CA THR A 89 -14.90 -14.22 -1.58
C THR A 89 -15.96 -14.48 -2.66
N GLY A 90 -16.62 -13.42 -3.16
CA GLY A 90 -17.77 -13.52 -4.05
C GLY A 90 -19.05 -14.02 -3.38
N VAL A 91 -19.04 -14.22 -2.06
CA VAL A 91 -20.18 -14.75 -1.29
C VAL A 91 -21.05 -13.60 -0.79
N THR A 92 -22.37 -13.79 -0.86
CA THR A 92 -23.34 -12.85 -0.27
C THR A 92 -23.64 -13.25 1.17
N PHE A 93 -23.61 -12.27 2.07
CA PHE A 93 -23.93 -12.43 3.49
C PHE A 93 -25.12 -11.56 3.87
N SER A 94 -25.89 -12.02 4.85
CA SER A 94 -27.03 -11.29 5.41
C SER A 94 -26.88 -10.93 6.89
N ASP A 95 -25.99 -11.63 7.60
CA ASP A 95 -25.64 -11.33 8.98
C ASP A 95 -24.42 -10.40 9.01
N PRO A 96 -24.55 -9.15 9.49
CA PRO A 96 -23.45 -8.19 9.53
C PRO A 96 -22.31 -8.61 10.47
N ARG A 97 -22.50 -9.63 11.33
CA ARG A 97 -21.46 -10.19 12.20
C ARG A 97 -20.52 -11.14 11.47
N LEU A 98 -20.89 -11.62 10.28
CA LEU A 98 -20.06 -12.50 9.45
C LEU A 98 -19.17 -11.71 8.49
N LEU A 99 -19.28 -10.38 8.50
CA LEU A 99 -18.55 -9.47 7.63
C LEU A 99 -17.65 -8.58 8.46
N ASP A 100 -16.51 -8.23 7.88
CA ASP A 100 -15.64 -7.17 8.39
C ASP A 100 -15.29 -6.20 7.28
N ILE A 101 -15.04 -4.96 7.67
CA ILE A 101 -14.49 -3.91 6.82
C ILE A 101 -12.99 -3.94 7.08
N ASP A 102 -12.25 -4.50 6.14
CA ASP A 102 -10.83 -4.74 6.29
C ASP A 102 -9.99 -3.88 5.35
N HIS A 103 -8.74 -3.68 5.74
CA HIS A 103 -7.75 -2.97 4.95
C HIS A 103 -7.17 -3.96 3.95
N ILE A 104 -7.13 -3.57 2.67
CA ILE A 104 -6.44 -4.38 1.65
C ILE A 104 -4.93 -4.39 1.89
N VAL A 105 -4.39 -3.26 2.38
CA VAL A 105 -2.99 -3.16 2.81
C VAL A 105 -2.94 -3.38 4.33
N PRO A 106 -2.20 -4.37 4.84
CA PRO A 106 -2.08 -4.58 6.28
C PRO A 106 -1.52 -3.36 7.00
N LEU A 107 -2.04 -3.06 8.20
CA LEU A 107 -1.66 -1.89 8.98
C LEU A 107 -0.15 -1.79 9.27
N ARG A 108 0.54 -2.93 9.42
CA ARG A 108 2.00 -2.97 9.59
C ARG A 108 2.74 -2.46 8.35
N GLU A 109 2.30 -2.85 7.17
CA GLU A 109 2.92 -2.38 5.92
C GLU A 109 2.58 -0.91 5.68
N ALA A 110 1.34 -0.50 5.99
CA ALA A 110 0.96 0.90 5.99
C ALA A 110 1.88 1.71 6.93
N HIS A 111 2.15 1.24 8.15
CA HIS A 111 3.07 1.86 9.11
C HIS A 111 4.47 2.08 8.54
N TYR A 112 5.10 1.02 8.03
CA TYR A 112 6.45 1.09 7.45
C TYR A 112 6.52 1.89 6.15
N SER A 113 5.40 2.04 5.45
CA SER A 113 5.29 2.87 4.24
C SER A 113 5.09 4.37 4.54
N GLY A 114 5.19 4.80 5.80
CA GLY A 114 4.97 6.19 6.22
C GLY A 114 3.66 6.40 7.00
N GLY A 115 2.90 5.34 7.25
CA GLY A 115 1.64 5.34 7.99
C GLY A 115 1.69 6.02 9.35
N GLN A 116 2.81 5.83 10.03
CA GLN A 116 3.10 6.39 11.35
C GLN A 116 3.07 7.93 11.41
N THR A 117 3.21 8.63 10.27
CA THR A 117 3.21 10.10 10.24
C THR A 117 1.85 10.70 9.90
N TYR A 118 0.85 9.87 9.55
CA TYR A 118 -0.49 10.37 9.26
C TYR A 118 -1.11 10.99 10.53
N GLY A 119 -1.57 12.24 10.41
CA GLY A 119 -2.09 13.03 11.54
C GLY A 119 -1.04 13.85 12.29
N GLN A 120 0.26 13.69 11.99
CA GLN A 120 1.33 14.53 12.56
C GLN A 120 1.73 15.71 11.65
N GLY A 121 1.19 15.76 10.43
CA GLY A 121 1.28 16.92 9.56
C GLY A 121 0.18 17.93 9.86
N VAL A 122 0.53 19.06 10.47
CA VAL A 122 -0.23 20.29 10.27
C VAL A 122 -0.24 20.59 8.78
N ILE A 123 -1.33 20.27 8.11
CA ILE A 123 -1.70 20.95 6.88
C ILE A 123 -2.08 22.38 7.29
N GLU A 124 -1.08 23.23 7.43
CA GLU A 124 -1.29 24.67 7.40
C GLU A 124 -1.94 24.96 6.04
N LYS A 125 -3.20 25.38 6.08
CA LYS A 125 -3.98 25.66 4.89
C LYS A 125 -3.23 26.64 4.01
N ALA A 126 -2.94 26.23 2.77
CA ALA A 126 -2.73 27.15 1.66
C ALA A 126 -4.09 27.71 1.19
#